data_AF-A0A914VWX6-F1
#
_entry.id   AF-A0A914VWX6-F1
#
_cell.length_a   1.000
_cell.length_b   1.000
_cell.length_c   1.000
_cell.angle_alpha   90.00
_cell.angle_beta   90.00
_cell.angle_gamma   90.00
#
_symmetry.space_group_name_H-M   'P 1'
#
loop_
_entity.id
_entity.type
_entity.pdbx_description
1 polymer ?
#
loop_
_entity_poly.entity_id
_entity_poly.type
_entity_poly.pdbx_seq_one_letter_code
_entity_poly.pdbx_strand_id
1 'polypeptide(L)'
;MIIRHFLSDLAHPHIGARHGNFKGLFFVEGVQANAASPNKNSPTHFWGENLEGVTWNPVKTGNGNLDARIVYSPHVYGPDVFNQAYFKVGNFPANMPDIWNMHFGFAKDRTGHPVVLGEWGGHYRPGSPDEKWQNALADWLHKKCMTDQFYWCLNPNSGDTGGLLNDDWSTANTRKLNLLARVVPHPTKVKRTNGQICVTHGRYLNSDCHKADQTTTSSESAASQEQYASDRQLESGVKPE
;
A
#
# COMPACT_ATOMS: atom_id res chain seq x y z
N MET A 1 4.06 3.78 -13.59
CA MET A 1 5.25 4.65 -13.50
C MET A 1 5.52 4.87 -12.04
N ILE A 2 6.57 4.23 -11.55
CA ILE A 2 7.03 4.25 -10.16
C ILE A 2 7.91 5.50 -10.00
N ILE A 3 7.57 6.41 -9.08
CA ILE A 3 8.29 7.67 -8.86
C ILE A 3 8.93 7.62 -7.47
N ARG A 4 10.26 7.62 -7.42
CA ARG A 4 11.05 7.66 -6.17
C ARG A 4 11.03 9.06 -5.53
N HIS A 5 11.02 9.04 -4.20
CA HIS A 5 10.68 10.09 -3.22
C HIS A 5 11.27 11.51 -3.38
N PHE A 6 12.34 11.73 -4.15
CA PHE A 6 12.86 13.10 -4.37
C PHE A 6 12.05 13.90 -5.38
N LEU A 7 11.10 13.25 -6.07
CA LEU A 7 10.28 13.89 -7.08
C LEU A 7 8.84 14.10 -6.64
N SER A 8 8.30 13.51 -5.56
CA SER A 8 6.85 13.56 -5.28
C SER A 8 6.31 14.99 -5.14
N ASP A 9 7.01 15.85 -4.40
CA ASP A 9 6.54 17.21 -4.11
C ASP A 9 6.56 18.12 -5.34
N LEU A 10 7.33 17.77 -6.38
CA LEU A 10 7.36 18.48 -7.65
C LEU A 10 6.59 17.74 -8.75
N ALA A 11 6.57 16.42 -8.73
CA ALA A 11 6.02 15.57 -9.76
C ALA A 11 4.50 15.51 -9.69
N HIS A 12 3.89 15.44 -8.51
CA HIS A 12 2.42 15.45 -8.45
C HIS A 12 1.84 16.79 -8.91
N PRO A 13 2.35 17.96 -8.44
CA PRO A 13 1.94 19.24 -9.02
C PRO A 13 2.24 19.32 -10.52
N HIS A 14 3.39 18.81 -10.98
CA HIS A 14 3.74 18.84 -12.40
C HIS A 14 2.81 17.99 -13.25
N ILE A 15 2.49 16.77 -12.83
CA ILE A 15 1.53 15.89 -13.50
C ILE A 15 0.14 16.53 -13.46
N GLY A 16 -0.27 17.07 -12.31
CA GLY A 16 -1.53 17.80 -12.19
C GLY A 16 -1.61 19.02 -13.12
N ALA A 17 -0.53 19.77 -13.26
CA ALA A 17 -0.48 20.95 -14.14
C ALA A 17 -0.43 20.58 -15.63
N ARG A 18 0.40 19.59 -16.00
CA ARG A 18 0.55 19.13 -17.41
C ARG A 18 -0.65 18.31 -17.88
N HIS A 19 -1.28 17.59 -16.96
CA HIS A 19 -2.40 16.70 -17.21
C HIS A 19 -3.53 17.02 -16.23
N GLY A 20 -4.11 18.22 -16.31
CA GLY A 20 -5.22 18.66 -15.44
C GLY A 20 -6.44 17.73 -15.44
N ASN A 21 -6.57 16.91 -16.49
CA ASN A 21 -7.62 15.89 -16.60
C ASN A 21 -7.24 14.52 -16.03
N PHE A 22 -6.02 14.34 -15.49
CA PHE A 22 -5.61 13.09 -14.87
C PHE A 22 -6.46 12.83 -13.62
N LYS A 23 -7.23 11.75 -13.64
CA LYS A 23 -8.11 11.31 -12.54
C LYS A 23 -7.55 10.13 -11.74
N GLY A 24 -6.32 9.71 -12.02
CA GLY A 24 -5.70 8.58 -11.32
C GLY A 24 -5.18 8.92 -9.93
N LEU A 25 -4.67 7.88 -9.25
CA LEU A 25 -4.03 7.94 -7.94
C LEU A 25 -2.51 8.14 -8.09
N PHE A 26 -1.90 8.70 -7.05
CA PHE A 26 -0.46 8.90 -6.94
C PHE A 26 0.12 7.93 -5.93
N PHE A 27 0.77 6.88 -6.43
CA PHE A 27 1.46 5.89 -5.59
C PHE A 27 2.86 6.40 -5.27
N VAL A 28 3.14 6.54 -3.97
CA VAL A 28 4.41 7.09 -3.46
C VAL A 28 5.14 6.04 -2.65
N GLU A 29 6.27 5.57 -3.18
CA GLU A 29 7.13 4.61 -2.49
C GLU A 29 7.95 5.28 -1.38
N GLY A 30 8.53 4.44 -0.53
CA GLY A 30 9.57 4.86 0.40
C GLY A 30 10.92 5.07 -0.27
N VAL A 31 11.92 5.32 0.57
CA VAL A 31 13.34 5.32 0.18
C VAL A 31 14.04 4.10 0.76
N GLN A 32 15.35 3.96 0.51
CA GLN A 32 16.17 3.03 1.28
C GLN A 32 16.69 3.72 2.55
N ALA A 33 17.52 4.74 2.36
CA ALA A 33 18.09 5.54 3.42
C ALA A 33 17.33 6.86 3.53
N ASN A 34 16.92 7.20 4.74
CA ASN A 34 16.33 8.50 5.04
C ASN A 34 17.28 9.32 5.93
N ALA A 35 18.03 10.24 5.32
CA ALA A 35 18.95 11.12 6.04
C ALA A 35 18.24 11.97 7.11
N ALA A 36 16.95 12.25 6.90
CA ALA A 36 16.11 13.03 7.81
C ALA A 36 15.44 12.18 8.90
N SER A 37 15.54 10.84 8.88
CA SER A 37 15.03 10.04 9.99
C SER A 37 15.88 10.29 11.25
N PRO A 38 15.28 10.80 12.35
CA PRO A 38 15.95 10.90 13.63
C PRO A 38 16.14 9.52 14.27
N ASN A 39 15.47 8.47 13.80
CA ASN A 39 15.62 7.12 14.31
C ASN A 39 16.91 6.47 13.77
N LYS A 40 18.01 6.65 14.49
CA LYS A 40 19.30 6.03 14.17
C LYS A 40 19.37 4.53 14.45
N ASN A 41 18.37 3.98 15.15
CA ASN A 41 18.32 2.57 15.54
C ASN A 41 17.34 1.75 14.68
N SER A 42 16.83 2.32 13.59
CA SER A 42 15.93 1.59 12.72
C SER A 42 16.67 0.43 12.03
N PRO A 43 16.05 -0.76 11.94
CA PRO A 43 16.58 -1.85 11.13
C PRO A 43 16.79 -1.42 9.67
N THR A 44 17.62 -2.17 8.96
CA THR A 44 17.92 -1.89 7.55
C THR A 44 16.70 -2.09 6.64
N HIS A 45 16.51 -1.16 5.71
CA HIS A 45 15.39 -1.16 4.77
C HIS A 45 15.75 -1.76 3.41
N PHE A 46 14.76 -2.33 2.74
CA PHE A 46 14.77 -2.56 1.30
C PHE A 46 14.58 -1.24 0.53
N TRP A 47 14.87 -1.27 -0.76
CA TRP A 47 14.58 -0.14 -1.65
C TRP A 47 13.08 0.06 -1.77
N GLY A 48 12.60 1.29 -1.54
CA GLY A 48 11.17 1.59 -1.60
C GLY A 48 10.41 1.32 -0.31
N GLU A 49 11.05 0.79 0.74
CA GLU A 49 10.38 0.37 1.98
C GLU A 49 10.24 1.48 3.02
N ASN A 50 11.28 2.32 3.17
CA ASN A 50 11.39 3.25 4.28
C ASN A 50 10.42 4.42 4.12
N LEU A 51 9.32 4.38 4.88
CA LEU A 51 8.35 5.47 4.99
C LEU A 51 8.48 6.23 6.31
N GLU A 52 9.48 5.97 7.16
CA GLU A 52 9.63 6.63 8.46
C GLU A 52 9.56 8.16 8.37
N GLY A 53 10.11 8.72 7.29
CA GLY A 53 10.11 10.16 7.01
C GLY A 53 8.73 10.80 7.00
N VAL A 54 7.72 10.04 6.60
CA VAL A 54 6.31 10.46 6.54
C VAL A 54 5.79 10.89 7.92
N THR A 55 6.39 10.41 9.00
CA THR A 55 6.09 10.85 10.38
C THR A 55 6.26 12.36 10.55
N TRP A 56 7.28 12.93 9.92
CA TRP A 56 7.65 14.34 10.08
C TRP A 56 7.38 15.17 8.83
N ASN A 57 7.50 14.55 7.66
CA ASN A 57 7.34 15.19 6.35
C ASN A 57 6.37 14.35 5.51
N PRO A 58 5.07 14.35 5.83
CA PRO A 58 4.07 13.71 4.98
C PRO A 58 4.05 14.39 3.62
N VAL A 59 3.86 13.60 2.56
CA VAL A 59 3.80 14.10 1.19
C VAL A 59 2.62 15.05 1.05
N LYS A 60 2.89 16.29 0.63
CA LYS A 60 1.87 17.32 0.43
C LYS A 60 2.22 18.13 -0.81
N THR A 61 1.27 18.24 -1.72
CA THR A 61 1.40 18.99 -2.97
C THR A 61 0.99 20.45 -2.84
N GLY A 62 0.35 20.81 -1.71
CA GLY A 62 -0.29 22.11 -1.52
C GLY A 62 -1.66 22.23 -2.21
N ASN A 63 -2.14 21.15 -2.84
CA ASN A 63 -3.45 21.08 -3.47
C ASN A 63 -4.24 19.90 -2.89
N GLY A 64 -5.28 20.21 -2.11
CA GLY A 64 -6.10 19.20 -1.43
C GLY A 64 -6.70 18.13 -2.36
N ASN A 65 -7.04 18.49 -3.61
CA ASN A 65 -7.57 17.52 -4.58
C ASN A 65 -6.50 16.58 -5.13
N LEU A 66 -5.23 16.98 -5.14
CA LEU A 66 -4.13 16.08 -5.47
C LEU A 66 -3.75 15.24 -4.26
N ASP A 67 -3.71 15.86 -3.08
CA ASP A 67 -3.35 15.21 -1.81
C ASP A 67 -4.33 14.08 -1.46
N ALA A 68 -5.63 14.28 -1.67
CA ALA A 68 -6.67 13.24 -1.49
C ALA A 68 -6.49 12.00 -2.38
N ARG A 69 -5.58 12.04 -3.37
CA ARG A 69 -5.31 10.94 -4.31
C ARG A 69 -3.97 10.24 -4.06
N ILE A 70 -3.30 10.57 -2.95
CA ILE A 70 -2.06 9.93 -2.54
C ILE A 70 -2.35 8.54 -1.95
N VAL A 71 -1.52 7.57 -2.36
CA VAL A 71 -1.43 6.23 -1.78
C VAL A 71 0.04 5.96 -1.46
N TYR A 72 0.34 5.58 -0.22
CA TYR A 72 1.70 5.17 0.11
C TYR A 72 1.93 3.72 -0.33
N SER A 73 3.07 3.45 -0.95
CA SER A 73 3.31 2.19 -1.65
C SER A 73 4.65 1.54 -1.33
N PRO A 74 4.89 1.10 -0.08
CA PRO A 74 6.17 0.53 0.29
C PRO A 74 6.43 -0.80 -0.42
N HIS A 75 7.70 -1.07 -0.74
CA HIS A 75 8.16 -2.41 -1.13
C HIS A 75 8.68 -3.13 0.11
N VAL A 76 8.53 -4.45 0.20
CA VAL A 76 9.03 -5.23 1.34
C VAL A 76 9.38 -6.64 0.88
N TYR A 77 10.54 -7.15 1.28
CA TYR A 77 11.02 -8.46 0.83
C TYR A 77 11.53 -9.36 1.95
N GLY A 78 11.61 -10.65 1.63
CA GLY A 78 12.08 -11.69 2.53
C GLY A 78 13.57 -12.05 2.35
N PRO A 79 14.02 -13.10 3.07
CA PRO A 79 15.40 -13.57 3.06
C PRO A 79 15.94 -13.99 1.69
N ASP A 80 15.07 -14.35 0.73
CA ASP A 80 15.48 -14.78 -0.61
C ASP A 80 16.03 -13.61 -1.47
N VAL A 81 15.57 -12.38 -1.22
CA VAL A 81 16.05 -11.18 -1.95
C VAL A 81 17.32 -10.63 -1.32
N PHE A 82 17.31 -10.45 0.01
CA PHE A 82 18.50 -10.05 0.75
C PHE A 82 18.46 -10.53 2.19
N ASN A 83 19.54 -11.16 2.65
CA ASN A 83 19.62 -11.77 3.97
C ASN A 83 19.96 -10.74 5.07
N GLN A 84 18.98 -9.89 5.38
CA GLN A 84 19.04 -8.88 6.43
C GLN A 84 19.39 -9.47 7.81
N ALA A 85 20.08 -8.71 8.67
CA ALA A 85 20.53 -9.20 9.97
C ALA A 85 19.36 -9.67 10.87
N TYR A 86 18.22 -8.99 10.79
CA TYR A 86 17.01 -9.34 11.56
C TYR A 86 16.30 -10.61 11.08
N PHE A 87 16.74 -11.27 10.02
CA PHE A 87 16.28 -12.62 9.66
C PHE A 87 17.06 -13.73 10.37
N LYS A 88 18.18 -13.39 11.01
CA LYS A 88 19.10 -14.35 11.66
C LYS A 88 18.94 -14.39 13.18
N VAL A 89 18.11 -13.50 13.74
CA VAL A 89 17.86 -13.45 15.18
C VAL A 89 17.01 -14.64 15.63
N GLY A 90 17.18 -15.08 16.87
CA GLY A 90 16.57 -16.32 17.37
C GLY A 90 15.04 -16.31 17.42
N ASN A 91 14.40 -15.14 17.42
CA ASN A 91 12.95 -15.00 17.44
C ASN A 91 12.32 -14.76 16.06
N PHE A 92 13.07 -14.86 14.95
CA PHE A 92 12.49 -14.77 13.61
C PHE A 92 11.47 -15.91 13.35
N PRO A 93 10.28 -15.64 12.78
CA PRO A 93 9.79 -14.36 12.22
C PRO A 93 8.96 -13.50 13.18
N ALA A 94 8.90 -13.81 14.49
CA ALA A 94 8.07 -13.09 15.46
C ALA A 94 8.50 -11.63 15.69
N ASN A 95 9.74 -11.27 15.34
CA ASN A 95 10.23 -9.88 15.36
C ASN A 95 9.71 -9.03 14.20
N MET A 96 9.25 -9.64 13.10
CA MET A 96 8.94 -8.91 11.86
C MET A 96 7.81 -7.87 11.99
N PRO A 97 6.71 -8.12 12.73
CA PRO A 97 5.66 -7.11 12.94
C PRO A 97 6.18 -5.77 13.44
N ASP A 98 7.12 -5.76 14.40
CA ASP A 98 7.65 -4.51 14.96
C ASP A 98 8.50 -3.76 13.93
N ILE A 99 9.25 -4.49 13.11
CA ILE A 99 10.06 -3.94 12.03
C ILE A 99 9.15 -3.31 10.97
N TRP A 100 8.14 -4.03 10.48
CA TRP A 100 7.21 -3.49 9.49
C TRP A 100 6.42 -2.29 10.03
N ASN A 101 5.97 -2.35 11.29
CA ASN A 101 5.32 -1.23 11.96
C ASN A 101 6.21 0.02 12.00
N MET A 102 7.51 -0.16 12.26
CA MET A 102 8.49 0.93 12.27
C MET A 102 8.74 1.47 10.85
N HIS A 103 8.92 0.59 9.87
CA HIS A 103 9.29 0.99 8.51
C HIS A 103 8.15 1.69 7.77
N PHE A 104 6.92 1.17 7.86
CA PHE A 104 5.79 1.68 7.07
C PHE A 104 4.39 1.42 7.65
N GLY A 105 4.21 0.45 8.56
CA GLY A 105 2.90 0.04 9.06
C GLY A 105 2.14 1.11 9.84
N PHE A 106 2.83 2.16 10.29
CA PHE A 106 2.23 3.35 10.91
C PHE A 106 1.60 4.33 9.90
N ALA A 107 1.96 4.25 8.62
CA ALA A 107 1.72 5.33 7.65
C ALA A 107 0.23 5.61 7.44
N LYS A 108 -0.61 4.55 7.40
CA LYS A 108 -2.08 4.69 7.31
C LYS A 108 -2.63 5.50 8.48
N ASP A 109 -2.29 5.11 9.71
CA ASP A 109 -2.80 5.74 10.93
C ASP A 109 -2.26 7.18 11.09
N ARG A 110 -1.03 7.43 10.66
CA ARG A 110 -0.38 8.75 10.76
C ARG A 110 -0.90 9.77 9.74
N THR A 111 -1.26 9.31 8.54
CA THR A 111 -1.57 10.22 7.43
C THR A 111 -3.03 10.19 6.98
N GLY A 112 -3.78 9.16 7.34
CA GLY A 112 -5.12 8.91 6.81
C GLY A 112 -5.13 8.38 5.37
N HIS A 113 -3.98 8.31 4.69
CA HIS A 113 -3.91 7.79 3.32
C HIS A 113 -3.84 6.26 3.29
N PRO A 114 -4.40 5.62 2.24
CA PRO A 114 -4.24 4.19 2.04
C PRO A 114 -2.77 3.79 1.89
N VAL A 115 -2.46 2.57 2.32
CA VAL A 115 -1.17 1.93 2.08
C VAL A 115 -1.41 0.66 1.27
N VAL A 116 -0.69 0.51 0.16
CA VAL A 116 -0.76 -0.65 -0.72
C VAL A 116 0.66 -1.19 -0.87
N LEU A 117 0.92 -2.46 -0.59
CA LEU A 117 2.28 -2.98 -0.84
C LEU A 117 2.57 -2.95 -2.34
N GLY A 118 3.59 -2.20 -2.75
CA GLY A 118 3.97 -2.03 -4.15
C GLY A 118 4.68 -3.25 -4.72
N GLU A 119 5.49 -3.90 -3.89
CA GLU A 119 6.16 -5.16 -4.20
C GLU A 119 6.38 -5.97 -2.93
N TRP A 120 6.17 -7.28 -3.02
CA TRP A 120 6.64 -8.27 -2.05
C TRP A 120 6.63 -9.67 -2.68
N GLY A 121 7.53 -10.53 -2.24
CA GLY A 121 7.61 -11.90 -2.76
C GLY A 121 8.92 -12.60 -2.40
N GLY A 122 9.07 -13.80 -2.95
CA GLY A 122 10.14 -14.75 -2.65
C GLY A 122 9.82 -16.12 -3.26
N HIS A 123 10.75 -17.07 -3.22
CA HIS A 123 10.54 -18.39 -3.84
C HIS A 123 9.47 -19.22 -3.12
N TYR A 124 9.19 -18.94 -1.84
CA TYR A 124 8.17 -19.62 -1.04
C TYR A 124 8.35 -21.16 -0.99
N ARG A 125 9.61 -21.60 -0.89
CA ARG A 125 9.97 -23.02 -0.86
C ARG A 125 9.55 -23.66 0.47
N PRO A 126 9.03 -24.91 0.47
CA PRO A 126 8.62 -25.59 1.69
C PRO A 126 9.75 -25.62 2.74
N GLY A 127 9.44 -25.23 3.97
CA GLY A 127 10.36 -25.20 5.10
C GLY A 127 11.37 -24.05 5.09
N SER A 128 11.37 -23.18 4.07
CA SER A 128 12.38 -22.11 3.95
C SER A 128 12.12 -20.95 4.91
N PRO A 129 13.16 -20.15 5.26
CA PRO A 129 12.98 -18.88 5.94
C PRO A 129 12.02 -17.93 5.21
N ASP A 130 12.03 -17.95 3.88
CA ASP A 130 11.12 -17.17 3.04
C ASP A 130 9.66 -17.61 3.17
N GLU A 131 9.38 -18.91 3.24
CA GLU A 131 8.03 -19.40 3.55
C GLU A 131 7.55 -18.88 4.92
N LYS A 132 8.41 -18.92 5.95
CA LYS A 132 8.09 -18.37 7.28
C LYS A 132 7.82 -16.86 7.23
N TRP A 133 8.65 -16.12 6.50
CA TRP A 133 8.52 -14.68 6.33
C TRP A 133 7.22 -14.28 5.62
N GLN A 134 6.92 -14.87 4.46
CA GLN A 134 5.72 -14.58 3.69
C GLN A 134 4.44 -14.97 4.45
N ASN A 135 4.49 -16.05 5.23
CA ASN A 135 3.40 -16.43 6.13
C ASN A 135 3.18 -15.37 7.22
N ALA A 136 4.24 -14.93 7.90
CA ALA A 136 4.15 -13.89 8.92
C ALA A 136 3.65 -12.55 8.36
N LEU A 137 4.07 -12.19 7.14
CA LEU A 137 3.62 -10.97 6.48
C LEU A 137 2.12 -11.05 6.17
N ALA A 138 1.65 -12.16 5.59
CA ALA A 138 0.23 -12.37 5.32
C ALA A 138 -0.64 -12.20 6.58
N ASP A 139 -0.21 -12.79 7.70
CA ASP A 139 -0.93 -12.68 8.98
C ASP A 139 -0.90 -11.24 9.53
N TRP A 140 0.20 -10.53 9.36
CA TRP A 140 0.33 -9.14 9.79
C TRP A 140 -0.53 -8.19 8.97
N LEU A 141 -0.62 -8.37 7.63
CA LEU A 141 -1.47 -7.55 6.75
C LEU A 141 -2.95 -7.64 7.16
N HIS A 142 -3.41 -8.83 7.56
CA HIS A 142 -4.77 -9.01 8.10
C HIS A 142 -4.99 -8.25 9.41
N LYS A 143 -4.02 -8.33 10.32
CA LYS A 143 -4.10 -7.63 11.61
C LYS A 143 -4.10 -6.12 11.44
N LYS A 144 -3.37 -5.60 10.45
CA LYS A 144 -3.26 -4.16 10.15
C LYS A 144 -4.33 -3.62 9.20
N CYS A 145 -5.20 -4.46 8.64
CA CYS A 145 -6.17 -4.05 7.62
C CYS A 145 -5.47 -3.43 6.39
N MET A 146 -4.38 -4.05 5.95
CA MET A 146 -3.50 -3.58 4.87
C MET A 146 -3.33 -4.68 3.81
N THR A 147 -4.43 -5.23 3.30
CA THR A 147 -4.40 -6.38 2.38
C THR A 147 -4.25 -6.03 0.91
N ASP A 148 -4.34 -4.74 0.55
CA ASP A 148 -4.12 -4.29 -0.82
C ASP A 148 -2.62 -4.38 -1.17
N GLN A 149 -2.31 -5.07 -2.26
CA GLN A 149 -0.93 -5.41 -2.60
C GLN A 149 -0.75 -5.74 -4.08
N PHE A 150 0.49 -5.63 -4.55
CA PHE A 150 0.99 -6.21 -5.79
C PHE A 150 2.12 -7.20 -5.49
N TYR A 151 1.91 -8.47 -5.84
CA TYR A 151 2.88 -9.52 -5.58
C TYR A 151 3.97 -9.48 -6.64
N TRP A 152 5.22 -9.50 -6.22
CA TRP A 152 6.38 -9.61 -7.10
C TRP A 152 6.76 -11.09 -7.28
N CYS A 153 6.58 -11.66 -8.47
CA CYS A 153 5.95 -11.08 -9.66
C CYS A 153 5.11 -12.13 -10.40
N LEU A 154 4.47 -11.75 -11.50
CA LEU A 154 3.85 -12.72 -12.40
C LEU A 154 4.92 -13.61 -13.05
N ASN A 155 6.00 -13.00 -13.49
CA ASN A 155 7.04 -13.59 -14.32
C ASN A 155 7.88 -14.61 -13.53
N PRO A 156 8.17 -15.80 -14.08
CA PRO A 156 8.96 -16.82 -13.38
C PRO A 156 10.45 -16.46 -13.29
N ASN A 157 10.95 -15.59 -14.16
CA ASN A 157 12.37 -15.32 -14.35
C ASN A 157 12.96 -14.24 -13.43
N SER A 158 12.29 -13.87 -12.33
CA SER A 158 12.95 -13.11 -11.26
C SER A 158 13.87 -14.04 -10.49
N GLY A 159 15.19 -13.85 -10.59
CA GLY A 159 16.16 -14.83 -10.08
C GLY A 159 16.08 -15.09 -8.56
N ASP A 160 15.75 -14.06 -7.80
CA ASP A 160 15.67 -14.06 -6.33
C ASP A 160 14.29 -14.43 -5.77
N THR A 161 13.22 -14.33 -6.57
CA THR A 161 11.85 -14.55 -6.07
C THR A 161 11.08 -15.60 -6.85
N GLY A 162 11.48 -15.92 -8.08
CA GLY A 162 10.64 -16.60 -9.05
C GLY A 162 9.35 -15.81 -9.32
N GLY A 163 8.28 -16.50 -9.74
CA GLY A 163 7.01 -15.84 -10.06
C GLY A 163 5.77 -16.62 -9.62
N LEU A 164 4.60 -16.04 -9.93
CA LEU A 164 3.30 -16.71 -9.87
C LEU A 164 3.10 -17.70 -11.01
N LEU A 165 3.89 -17.60 -12.08
CA LEU A 165 4.05 -18.65 -13.08
C LEU A 165 5.28 -19.51 -12.74
N ASN A 166 5.27 -20.75 -13.22
CA ASN A 166 6.44 -21.61 -13.28
C ASN A 166 7.30 -21.26 -14.50
N ASP A 167 8.50 -21.84 -14.60
CA ASP A 167 9.50 -21.52 -15.63
C ASP A 167 9.03 -21.80 -17.08
N ASP A 168 7.94 -22.56 -17.25
CA ASP A 168 7.27 -22.79 -18.54
C ASP A 168 6.38 -21.62 -19.01
N TRP A 169 6.29 -20.54 -18.22
CA TRP A 169 5.47 -19.34 -18.48
C TRP A 169 3.97 -19.59 -18.68
N SER A 170 3.48 -20.78 -18.31
CA SER A 170 2.09 -21.17 -18.57
C SER A 170 1.44 -21.85 -17.38
N THR A 171 2.18 -22.65 -16.63
CA THR A 171 1.68 -23.32 -15.44
C THR A 171 1.75 -22.36 -14.25
N ALA A 172 0.62 -22.18 -13.56
CA ALA A 172 0.58 -21.35 -12.36
C ALA A 172 1.21 -22.03 -11.14
N ASN A 173 1.98 -21.27 -10.36
CA ASN A 173 2.51 -21.70 -9.08
C ASN A 173 1.39 -21.71 -8.02
N THR A 174 0.76 -22.86 -7.87
CA THR A 174 -0.42 -23.03 -6.99
C THR A 174 -0.09 -22.72 -5.52
N ARG A 175 1.14 -22.94 -5.04
CA ARG A 175 1.51 -22.63 -3.65
C ARG A 175 1.47 -21.14 -3.36
N LYS A 176 2.06 -20.32 -4.25
CA LYS A 176 2.02 -18.86 -4.12
C LYS A 176 0.61 -18.32 -4.34
N LEU A 177 -0.16 -18.90 -5.26
CA LEU A 177 -1.57 -18.52 -5.42
C LEU A 177 -2.41 -18.83 -4.19
N ASN A 178 -2.16 -19.95 -3.51
CA ASN A 178 -2.84 -20.28 -2.25
C ASN A 178 -2.45 -19.31 -1.12
N LEU A 179 -1.19 -18.88 -1.07
CA LEU A 179 -0.76 -17.80 -0.17
C LEU A 179 -1.54 -16.50 -0.46
N LEU A 180 -1.62 -16.07 -1.72
CA LEU A 180 -2.36 -14.86 -2.10
C LEU A 180 -3.86 -14.96 -1.82
N ALA A 181 -4.45 -16.13 -2.06
CA ALA A 181 -5.85 -16.39 -1.69
C ALA A 181 -6.07 -16.30 -0.18
N ARG A 182 -5.07 -16.62 0.65
CA ARG A 182 -5.13 -16.39 2.09
C ARG A 182 -5.00 -14.91 2.44
N VAL A 183 -4.19 -14.12 1.73
CA VAL A 183 -4.05 -12.67 1.96
C VAL A 183 -5.33 -11.93 1.60
N VAL A 184 -5.98 -12.29 0.48
CA VAL A 184 -7.22 -11.65 0.03
C VAL A 184 -8.29 -12.72 -0.26
N PRO A 185 -8.91 -13.32 0.78
CA PRO A 185 -9.86 -14.43 0.61
C PRO A 185 -11.19 -13.99 -0.01
N HIS A 186 -11.49 -12.70 0.05
CA HIS A 186 -12.72 -12.12 -0.48
C HIS A 186 -12.41 -10.87 -1.31
N PRO A 187 -11.77 -11.02 -2.49
CA PRO A 187 -11.36 -9.90 -3.30
C PRO A 187 -12.57 -9.19 -3.92
N THR A 188 -12.41 -7.91 -4.23
CA THR A 188 -13.36 -7.18 -5.07
C THR A 188 -13.40 -7.84 -6.44
N LYS A 189 -14.60 -8.21 -6.89
CA LYS A 189 -14.82 -8.81 -8.21
C LYS A 189 -15.37 -7.76 -9.16
N VAL A 190 -14.80 -7.71 -10.36
CA VAL A 190 -15.26 -6.84 -11.43
C VAL A 190 -15.71 -7.71 -12.58
N LYS A 191 -16.95 -7.55 -13.04
CA LYS A 191 -17.51 -8.27 -14.18
C LYS A 191 -18.14 -7.27 -15.15
N ARG A 192 -17.91 -7.47 -16.45
CA ARG A 192 -18.63 -6.74 -17.48
C ARG A 192 -19.87 -7.53 -17.91
N THR A 193 -21.04 -6.92 -17.91
CA THR A 193 -22.31 -7.56 -18.34
C THR A 193 -23.18 -6.51 -19.03
N ASN A 194 -23.63 -6.80 -20.25
CA ASN A 194 -24.46 -5.91 -21.07
C ASN A 194 -23.91 -4.47 -21.19
N GLY A 195 -22.59 -4.34 -21.36
CA GLY A 195 -21.92 -3.03 -21.46
C GLY A 195 -21.69 -2.31 -20.13
N GLN A 196 -22.28 -2.78 -19.03
CA GLN A 196 -22.08 -2.25 -17.68
C GLN A 196 -20.94 -2.97 -16.95
N ILE A 197 -20.32 -2.27 -16.00
CA ILE A 197 -19.33 -2.83 -15.07
C ILE A 197 -20.04 -3.09 -13.74
N CYS A 198 -20.16 -4.36 -13.37
CA CYS A 198 -20.67 -4.80 -12.09
C CYS A 198 -19.50 -5.01 -11.14
N VAL A 199 -19.50 -4.29 -10.01
CA VAL A 199 -18.49 -4.43 -8.95
C VAL A 199 -19.15 -5.13 -7.76
N THR A 200 -18.56 -6.25 -7.34
CA THR A 200 -18.88 -6.88 -6.06
C THR A 200 -17.76 -6.53 -5.09
N HIS A 201 -18.05 -5.67 -4.12
CA HIS A 201 -17.06 -5.23 -3.15
C HIS A 201 -16.51 -6.41 -2.35
N GLY A 202 -15.19 -6.45 -2.22
CA GLY A 202 -14.50 -7.40 -1.37
C GLY A 202 -14.74 -7.13 0.11
N ARG A 203 -14.18 -8.00 0.95
CA ARG A 203 -14.23 -7.83 2.40
C ARG A 203 -12.92 -8.27 3.05
N TYR A 204 -12.53 -7.59 4.12
CA TYR A 204 -11.41 -8.01 4.95
C TYR A 204 -11.76 -9.33 5.64
N LEU A 205 -10.73 -10.13 5.90
CA LEU A 205 -10.87 -11.33 6.72
C LEU A 205 -11.13 -10.94 8.19
N ASN A 206 -10.40 -9.94 8.68
CA ASN A 206 -10.60 -9.39 10.01
C ASN A 206 -11.84 -8.48 10.04
N SER A 207 -12.87 -8.87 10.78
CA SER A 207 -14.14 -8.15 10.87
C SER A 207 -14.01 -6.75 11.49
N ASP A 208 -12.99 -6.50 12.30
CA ASP A 208 -12.79 -5.19 12.92
C ASP A 208 -12.28 -4.15 11.92
N CYS A 209 -11.66 -4.58 10.82
CA CYS A 209 -11.27 -3.70 9.72
C CYS A 209 -12.48 -3.04 9.04
N HIS A 210 -13.61 -3.75 8.96
CA HIS A 210 -14.84 -3.20 8.37
C HIS A 210 -15.45 -2.07 9.17
N LYS A 211 -15.41 -2.18 10.50
CA LYS A 211 -15.97 -1.16 11.41
C LYS A 211 -15.15 0.13 11.32
N ALA A 212 -13.83 0.00 11.18
CA ALA A 212 -12.92 1.14 11.01
C ALA A 212 -13.21 1.90 9.71
N ASP A 213 -13.32 1.20 8.56
CA ASP A 213 -13.59 1.85 7.27
C ASP A 213 -14.97 2.52 7.20
N GLN A 214 -16.01 1.92 7.81
CA GLN A 214 -17.35 2.50 7.86
C GLN A 214 -17.43 3.76 8.74
N THR A 215 -16.65 3.81 9.81
CA THR A 215 -16.61 4.99 10.70
C THR A 215 -16.00 6.18 9.95
N THR A 216 -14.90 5.96 9.22
CA THR A 216 -14.24 7.00 8.40
C THR A 216 -15.13 7.54 7.29
N THR A 217 -15.84 6.65 6.56
CA THR A 217 -16.76 7.08 5.48
C THR A 217 -17.94 7.89 6.02
N SER A 218 -18.45 7.55 7.21
CA SER A 218 -19.54 8.30 7.82
C SER A 218 -19.13 9.73 8.22
N SER A 219 -17.93 9.92 8.77
CA SER A 219 -17.39 11.26 9.10
C SER A 219 -17.08 12.12 7.87
N GLU A 220 -16.56 11.52 6.79
CA GLU A 220 -16.28 12.24 5.54
C GLU A 220 -17.58 12.61 4.79
N SER A 221 -18.61 11.77 4.87
CA SER A 221 -19.93 12.07 4.30
C SER A 221 -20.63 13.23 5.03
N ALA A 222 -20.43 13.36 6.35
CA ALA A 222 -20.97 14.46 7.13
C ALA A 222 -20.22 15.77 6.83
N ALA A 223 -18.88 15.73 6.79
CA ALA A 223 -18.05 16.89 6.46
C ALA A 223 -18.28 17.41 5.03
N SER A 224 -18.46 16.51 4.06
CA SER A 224 -18.78 16.90 2.67
C SER A 224 -20.20 17.47 2.51
N GLN A 225 -21.17 17.02 3.32
CA GLN A 225 -22.51 17.63 3.34
C GLN A 225 -22.52 19.01 3.99
N GLU A 226 -21.75 19.23 5.06
CA GLU A 226 -21.60 20.54 5.70
C GLU A 226 -20.90 21.54 4.76
N GLN A 227 -19.86 21.09 4.04
CA GLN A 227 -19.15 21.94 3.08
C GLN A 227 -20.03 22.28 1.86
N TYR A 228 -20.79 21.32 1.34
CA TYR A 228 -21.76 21.56 0.27
C TYR A 228 -22.92 22.50 0.70
N ALA A 229 -23.32 22.44 1.97
CA ALA A 229 -24.32 23.37 2.53
C ALA A 229 -23.77 24.79 2.71
N SER A 230 -22.50 24.91 3.13
CA SER A 230 -21.80 26.20 3.26
C SER A 230 -21.61 26.90 1.91
N ASP A 231 -21.19 26.15 0.88
CA ASP A 231 -20.97 26.70 -0.46
C ASP A 231 -22.28 27.23 -1.09
N ARG A 232 -23.41 26.54 -0.86
CA ARG A 232 -24.73 27.05 -1.30
C ARG A 232 -25.20 28.30 -0.58
N GLN A 233 -24.82 28.51 0.68
CA GLN A 233 -25.16 29.76 1.39
C GLN A 233 -24.36 30.95 0.82
N LEU A 234 -23.10 30.73 0.44
CA LEU A 234 -22.27 31.75 -0.21
C LEU A 234 -22.79 32.14 -1.61
N GLU A 235 -23.28 31.18 -2.38
CA GLU A 235 -23.88 31.44 -3.71
C GLU A 235 -25.21 32.21 -3.63
N SER A 236 -25.99 32.04 -2.55
CA SER A 236 -27.27 32.74 -2.36
C SER A 236 -27.13 34.21 -1.91
N GLY A 237 -25.92 34.64 -1.55
CA GLY A 237 -25.64 35.99 -1.04
C GLY A 237 -25.29 37.03 -2.12
N VAL A 238 -25.14 36.62 -3.39
CA VAL A 238 -24.80 37.54 -4.49
C VAL A 238 -26.08 38.21 -4.98
N LYS A 239 -26.34 39.43 -4.50
CA LYS A 239 -27.38 40.30 -5.06
C LYS A 239 -26.99 40.74 -6.48
N PRO A 240 -27.87 40.60 -7.48
CA PRO A 240 -27.60 41.12 -8.81
C PRO A 240 -27.64 42.65 -8.82
N GLU A 241 -26.66 43.28 -9.48
CA GLU A 241 -26.71 44.69 -9.93
C GLU A 241 -27.65 44.86 -11.13
#